data_AF-A0A7W1GPT9-F1
#
_entry.id   AF-A0A7W1GPT9-F1
#
_cell.length_a   1.000
_cell.length_b   1.000
_cell.length_c   1.000
_cell.angle_alpha   90.00
_cell.angle_beta   90.00
_cell.angle_gamma   90.00
#
_symmetry.space_group_name_H-M   'P 1'
#
loop_
_entity.id
_entity.type
_entity.pdbx_description
1 polymer ?
#
loop_
_entity_poly.entity_id
_entity_poly.type
_entity_poly.pdbx_seq_one_letter_code
_entity_poly.pdbx_strand_id
1 'polypeptide(L)'
;MADELEVEEVLRTLAKALTLQAETILTMTHLSGTLRGLDGAAVKPQLRTFVQDELEDAYLLMEKFSALGGELTMDVPVITVPRDTAAALSHLIELERRAVAALHEVIPHTGQEPRSEALEHRLEHLIMRKQQQLDYLWHASGREQPLDDDG
;
A
#
# COMPACT_ATOMS: atom_id res chain seq x y z
N MET A 1 -32.46 -0.88 4.55
CA MET A 1 -31.86 -2.18 4.22
C MET A 1 -30.36 -1.93 4.24
N ALA A 2 -29.58 -2.73 4.94
CA ALA A 2 -28.12 -2.58 4.95
C ALA A 2 -27.59 -2.96 3.56
N ASP A 3 -26.60 -2.23 3.06
CA ASP A 3 -25.97 -2.59 1.79
C ASP A 3 -25.22 -3.92 1.96
N GLU A 4 -25.41 -4.85 1.02
CA GLU A 4 -24.84 -6.20 1.06
C GLU A 4 -23.38 -6.18 0.57
N LEU A 5 -22.58 -7.14 1.04
CA LEU A 5 -21.21 -7.35 0.56
C LEU A 5 -21.19 -7.77 -0.91
N GLU A 6 -20.57 -6.96 -1.78
CA GLU A 6 -20.35 -7.31 -3.18
C GLU A 6 -19.10 -8.20 -3.31
N VAL A 7 -19.22 -9.47 -2.95
CA VAL A 7 -18.07 -10.41 -2.81
C VAL A 7 -17.18 -10.43 -4.05
N GLU A 8 -17.75 -10.51 -5.25
CA GLU A 8 -16.99 -10.57 -6.51
C GLU A 8 -16.18 -9.29 -6.74
N GLU A 9 -16.77 -8.12 -6.48
CA GLU A 9 -16.09 -6.83 -6.63
C GLU A 9 -15.03 -6.60 -5.56
N VAL A 10 -15.29 -7.02 -4.31
CA VAL A 10 -14.28 -7.01 -3.25
C VAL A 10 -13.10 -7.89 -3.62
N LEU A 11 -13.33 -9.12 -4.09
CA LEU A 11 -12.23 -10.00 -4.51
C LEU A 11 -11.45 -9.38 -5.67
N ARG A 12 -12.12 -8.84 -6.69
CA ARG A 12 -11.46 -8.21 -7.84
C ARG A 12 -10.60 -7.00 -7.44
N THR A 13 -11.15 -6.09 -6.66
CA THR A 13 -10.47 -4.85 -6.23
C THR A 13 -9.36 -5.14 -5.20
N LEU A 14 -9.61 -6.04 -4.25
CA LEU A 14 -8.62 -6.44 -3.25
C LEU A 14 -7.43 -7.18 -3.87
N ALA A 15 -7.64 -8.02 -4.90
CA ALA A 15 -6.53 -8.64 -5.63
C ALA A 15 -5.62 -7.60 -6.30
N LYS A 16 -6.21 -6.57 -6.91
CA LYS A 16 -5.46 -5.43 -7.48
C LYS A 16 -4.69 -4.70 -6.39
N ALA A 17 -5.33 -4.37 -5.28
CA ALA A 17 -4.71 -3.68 -4.15
C ALA A 17 -3.54 -4.48 -3.55
N LEU A 18 -3.73 -5.78 -3.32
CA LEU A 18 -2.68 -6.68 -2.80
C LEU A 18 -1.49 -6.80 -3.76
N THR A 19 -1.73 -6.80 -5.07
CA THR A 19 -0.65 -6.83 -6.07
C THR A 19 0.19 -5.55 -6.02
N LEU A 20 -0.47 -4.37 -5.94
CA LEU A 20 0.23 -3.09 -5.81
C LEU A 20 0.94 -2.96 -4.47
N GLN A 21 0.34 -3.44 -3.38
CA GLN A 21 0.98 -3.48 -2.07
C GLN A 21 2.19 -4.41 -2.07
N ALA A 22 2.14 -5.56 -2.76
CA ALA A 22 3.30 -6.42 -2.92
C ALA A 22 4.44 -5.71 -3.69
N GLU A 23 4.11 -4.95 -4.73
CA GLU A 23 5.07 -4.12 -5.47
C GLU A 23 5.74 -3.07 -4.55
N THR A 24 4.97 -2.37 -3.71
CA THR A 24 5.52 -1.37 -2.78
C THR A 24 6.39 -2.01 -1.71
N ILE A 25 5.97 -3.13 -1.12
CA ILE A 25 6.76 -3.90 -0.13
C ILE A 25 8.12 -4.31 -0.72
N LEU A 26 8.14 -4.86 -1.93
CA LEU A 26 9.39 -5.27 -2.58
C LEU A 26 10.26 -4.06 -2.94
N THR A 27 9.65 -2.95 -3.36
CA THR A 27 10.35 -1.70 -3.65
C THR A 27 11.01 -1.12 -2.40
N MET A 28 10.29 -1.05 -1.28
CA MET A 28 10.85 -0.61 0.00
C MET A 28 11.92 -1.56 0.51
N THR A 29 11.74 -2.87 0.33
CA THR A 29 12.77 -3.87 0.68
C THR A 29 14.04 -3.64 -0.13
N HIS A 30 13.92 -3.39 -1.44
CA HIS A 30 15.06 -3.04 -2.29
C HIS A 30 15.74 -1.75 -1.77
N LEU A 31 15.00 -0.66 -1.62
CA LEU A 31 15.54 0.63 -1.20
C LEU A 31 16.18 0.59 0.19
N SER A 32 15.54 -0.07 1.15
CA SER A 32 16.07 -0.27 2.51
C SER A 32 17.38 -1.07 2.52
N GLY A 33 17.66 -1.88 1.49
CA GLY A 33 18.93 -2.57 1.29
C GLY A 33 19.96 -1.72 0.55
N THR A 34 19.56 -0.99 -0.50
CA THR A 34 20.48 -0.46 -1.51
C THR A 34 20.74 1.04 -1.45
N LEU A 35 19.90 1.84 -0.77
CA LEU A 35 20.10 3.29 -0.65
C LEU A 35 21.46 3.62 -0.02
N ARG A 36 22.07 4.71 -0.50
CA ARG A 36 23.42 5.17 -0.13
C ARG A 36 23.39 6.66 0.22
N GLY A 37 24.49 7.18 0.75
CA GLY A 37 24.60 8.56 1.20
C GLY A 37 23.97 8.77 2.59
N LEU A 38 24.15 9.98 3.15
CA LEU A 38 23.63 10.33 4.48
C LEU A 38 22.10 10.27 4.51
N ASP A 39 21.44 10.82 3.49
CA ASP A 39 19.96 10.82 3.39
C ASP A 39 19.43 9.39 3.30
N GLY A 40 20.06 8.56 2.47
CA GLY A 40 19.72 7.14 2.38
C GLY A 40 19.91 6.41 3.71
N ALA A 41 21.01 6.64 4.41
CA ALA A 41 21.27 6.02 5.72
C ALA A 41 20.22 6.41 6.78
N ALA A 42 19.69 7.63 6.73
CA ALA A 42 18.65 8.12 7.64
C ALA A 42 17.27 7.47 7.39
N VAL A 43 16.95 7.16 6.13
CA VAL A 43 15.61 6.68 5.73
C VAL A 43 15.48 5.16 5.78
N LYS A 44 16.58 4.42 5.55
CA LYS A 44 16.58 2.94 5.49
C LYS A 44 15.93 2.23 6.71
N PRO A 45 16.16 2.65 7.97
CA PRO A 45 15.52 2.00 9.12
C PRO A 45 14.00 2.14 9.08
N GLN A 46 13.48 3.30 8.70
CA GLN A 46 12.04 3.54 8.63
C GLN A 46 11.38 2.73 7.51
N LEU A 47 12.00 2.65 6.34
CA LEU A 47 11.52 1.78 5.25
C LEU A 47 11.42 0.32 5.68
N ARG A 48 12.34 -0.15 6.52
CA ARG A 48 12.30 -1.52 7.06
C ARG A 48 11.10 -1.72 8.00
N THR A 49 10.78 -0.73 8.83
CA THR A 49 9.57 -0.77 9.69
C THR A 49 8.32 -0.83 8.83
N PHE A 50 8.21 0.02 7.80
CA PHE A 50 7.08 0.00 6.87
C PHE A 50 6.91 -1.36 6.19
N VAL A 51 8.00 -1.98 5.73
CA VAL A 51 7.95 -3.35 5.17
C VAL A 51 7.35 -4.36 6.15
N GLN A 52 7.71 -4.29 7.43
CA GLN A 52 7.18 -5.22 8.44
C GLN A 52 5.69 -4.99 8.69
N ASP A 53 5.30 -3.73 8.87
CA ASP A 53 3.90 -3.36 9.11
C ASP A 53 3.02 -3.73 7.91
N GLU A 54 3.49 -3.48 6.68
CA GLU A 54 2.75 -3.80 5.48
C GLU A 54 2.66 -5.30 5.18
N LEU A 55 3.67 -6.09 5.54
CA LEU A 55 3.60 -7.54 5.42
C LEU A 55 2.52 -8.13 6.33
N GLU A 56 2.41 -7.64 7.56
CA GLU A 56 1.34 -8.04 8.48
C GLU A 56 -0.03 -7.62 7.95
N ASP A 57 -0.13 -6.40 7.44
CA ASP A 57 -1.38 -5.91 6.89
C ASP A 57 -1.83 -6.70 5.64
N ALA A 58 -0.88 -7.03 4.76
CA ALA A 58 -1.11 -7.87 3.59
C ALA A 58 -1.53 -9.29 4.00
N TYR A 59 -0.86 -9.90 4.99
CA TYR A 59 -1.23 -11.22 5.53
C TYR A 59 -2.71 -11.27 5.93
N LEU A 60 -3.15 -10.31 6.74
CA LEU A 60 -4.53 -10.27 7.23
C LEU A 60 -5.56 -9.98 6.12
N LEU A 61 -5.18 -9.20 5.09
CA LEU A 61 -6.01 -9.01 3.91
C LEU A 61 -6.10 -10.28 3.05
N MET A 62 -5.01 -11.04 2.90
CA MET A 62 -4.98 -12.33 2.19
C MET A 62 -5.82 -13.39 2.92
N GLU A 63 -5.76 -13.43 4.26
CA GLU A 63 -6.67 -14.29 5.05
C GLU A 63 -8.13 -13.94 4.78
N LYS A 64 -8.47 -12.64 4.79
CA LYS A 64 -9.84 -12.20 4.48
C LYS A 64 -10.24 -12.58 3.05
N PHE A 65 -9.37 -12.35 2.09
CA PHE A 65 -9.58 -12.70 0.68
C PHE A 65 -9.91 -14.19 0.53
N SER A 66 -9.12 -15.06 1.16
CA SER A 66 -9.35 -16.50 1.16
C SER A 66 -10.66 -16.87 1.87
N ALA A 67 -10.98 -16.21 3.00
CA ALA A 67 -12.23 -16.43 3.74
C ALA A 67 -13.50 -15.97 2.97
N LEU A 68 -13.34 -15.17 1.91
CA LEU A 68 -14.39 -14.81 0.96
C LEU A 68 -14.49 -15.80 -0.21
N GLY A 69 -13.66 -16.83 -0.25
CA GLY A 69 -13.64 -17.87 -1.28
C GLY A 69 -12.74 -17.56 -2.47
N GLY A 70 -11.92 -16.50 -2.40
CA GLY A 70 -10.99 -16.14 -3.46
C GLY A 70 -9.72 -17.00 -3.47
N GLU A 71 -9.18 -17.23 -4.67
CA GLU A 71 -7.83 -17.78 -4.88
C GLU A 71 -6.92 -16.67 -5.40
N LEU A 72 -5.97 -16.22 -4.57
CA LEU A 72 -5.15 -15.05 -4.88
C LEU A 72 -4.01 -15.42 -5.83
N THR A 73 -3.94 -14.72 -6.96
CA THR A 73 -2.77 -14.70 -7.86
C THR A 73 -2.28 -13.27 -7.99
N MET A 74 -0.97 -13.06 -7.87
CA MET A 74 -0.35 -11.74 -7.99
C MET A 74 0.69 -11.76 -9.11
N ASP A 75 0.58 -10.83 -10.05
CA ASP A 75 1.58 -10.57 -11.09
C ASP A 75 2.32 -9.29 -10.72
N VAL A 76 3.41 -9.44 -9.96
CA VAL A 76 4.20 -8.31 -9.47
C VAL A 76 5.25 -7.94 -10.52
N PRO A 77 5.31 -6.68 -11.00
CA PRO A 77 6.23 -6.30 -12.05
C PRO A 77 7.70 -6.33 -11.59
N VAL A 78 8.62 -6.25 -12.56
CA VAL A 78 10.06 -6.16 -12.28
C VAL A 78 10.35 -4.87 -11.52
N ILE A 79 10.91 -5.02 -10.32
CA ILE A 79 11.25 -3.89 -9.45
C ILE A 79 12.52 -3.20 -9.93
N THR A 80 12.39 -1.98 -10.44
CA THR A 80 13.49 -1.13 -10.88
C THR A 80 13.42 0.22 -10.19
N VAL A 81 14.44 0.57 -9.39
CA VAL A 81 14.48 1.84 -8.65
C VAL A 81 15.58 2.77 -9.17
N PRO A 82 15.35 4.10 -9.18
CA PRO A 82 16.40 5.08 -9.43
C PRO A 82 17.58 4.93 -8.45
N ARG A 83 18.79 5.30 -8.91
CA ARG A 83 20.01 5.29 -8.07
C ARG A 83 20.11 6.49 -7.14
N ASP A 84 19.53 7.61 -7.54
CA ASP A 84 19.47 8.83 -6.74
C ASP A 84 18.40 8.69 -5.65
N THR A 85 18.72 9.08 -4.42
CA THR A 85 17.83 8.90 -3.26
C THR A 85 16.53 9.69 -3.42
N ALA A 86 16.59 10.95 -3.83
CA ALA A 86 15.39 11.79 -3.97
C ALA A 86 14.48 11.26 -5.09
N ALA A 87 15.06 10.86 -6.22
CA ALA A 87 14.34 10.22 -7.32
C ALA A 87 13.73 8.88 -6.90
N ALA A 88 14.45 8.09 -6.10
CA ALA A 88 13.98 6.79 -5.60
C ALA A 88 12.80 6.94 -4.63
N LEU A 89 12.88 7.89 -3.69
CA LEU A 89 11.76 8.19 -2.79
C LEU A 89 10.56 8.76 -3.54
N SER A 90 10.79 9.63 -4.53
CA SER A 90 9.72 10.15 -5.39
C SER A 90 9.02 9.04 -6.19
N HIS A 91 9.77 8.07 -6.69
CA HIS A 91 9.22 6.88 -7.34
C HIS A 91 8.39 6.02 -6.38
N LEU A 92 8.89 5.79 -5.15
CA LEU A 92 8.15 5.05 -4.13
C LEU A 92 6.83 5.74 -3.76
N ILE A 93 6.84 7.08 -3.60
CA ILE A 93 5.62 7.86 -3.32
C ILE A 93 4.54 7.57 -4.37
N GLU A 94 4.90 7.54 -5.65
CA GLU A 94 3.93 7.27 -6.72
C GLU A 94 3.34 5.85 -6.64
N LEU A 95 4.17 4.85 -6.35
CA LEU A 95 3.69 3.48 -6.14
C LEU A 95 2.76 3.39 -4.92
N GLU A 96 3.10 4.06 -3.82
CA GLU A 96 2.28 4.10 -2.62
C GLU A 96 0.94 4.79 -2.85
N ARG A 97 0.91 5.93 -3.58
CA ARG A 97 -0.34 6.60 -3.96
C ARG A 97 -1.27 5.66 -4.74
N ARG A 98 -0.72 4.93 -5.71
CA ARG A 98 -1.48 3.92 -6.48
C ARG A 98 -2.00 2.78 -5.60
N ALA A 99 -1.21 2.29 -4.65
CA ALA A 99 -1.63 1.26 -3.72
C ALA A 99 -2.75 1.75 -2.78
N VAL A 100 -2.63 2.97 -2.24
CA VAL A 100 -3.67 3.59 -1.39
C VAL A 100 -4.97 3.78 -2.16
N ALA A 101 -4.91 4.30 -3.38
CA ALA A 101 -6.09 4.46 -4.23
C ALA A 101 -6.77 3.10 -4.48
N ALA A 102 -6.01 2.06 -4.78
CA ALA A 102 -6.55 0.72 -5.01
C ALA A 102 -7.16 0.09 -3.73
N LEU A 103 -6.62 0.36 -2.55
CA LEU A 103 -7.21 -0.07 -1.27
C LEU A 103 -8.53 0.66 -1.01
N HIS A 104 -8.58 1.97 -1.28
CA HIS A 104 -9.79 2.77 -1.14
C HIS A 104 -10.89 2.34 -2.12
N GLU A 105 -10.53 1.89 -3.33
CA GLU A 105 -11.48 1.31 -4.30
C GLU A 105 -12.22 0.07 -3.77
N VAL A 106 -11.72 -0.61 -2.73
CA VAL A 106 -12.39 -1.78 -2.13
C VAL A 106 -13.56 -1.37 -1.22
N ILE A 107 -13.45 -0.22 -0.54
CA ILE A 107 -14.39 0.23 0.52
C ILE A 107 -15.84 0.28 0.03
N PRO A 108 -16.18 0.86 -1.14
CA PRO A 108 -17.58 0.92 -1.58
C PRO A 108 -18.26 -0.45 -1.72
N HIS A 109 -17.49 -1.53 -1.86
CA HIS A 109 -18.00 -2.88 -2.10
C HIS A 109 -18.13 -3.72 -0.82
N THR A 110 -17.69 -3.21 0.35
CA THR A 110 -17.72 -3.98 1.59
C THR A 110 -19.14 -4.18 2.12
N GLY A 111 -20.04 -3.21 1.94
CA GLY A 111 -21.39 -3.25 2.51
C GLY A 111 -21.41 -3.01 4.03
N GLN A 112 -22.61 -2.99 4.64
CA GLN A 112 -22.84 -2.54 6.03
C GLN A 112 -23.22 -3.66 7.02
N GLU A 113 -23.09 -4.92 6.64
CA GLU A 113 -23.30 -6.04 7.57
C GLU A 113 -22.17 -6.16 8.60
N PRO A 114 -22.37 -6.71 9.81
CA PRO A 114 -21.32 -6.76 10.84
C PRO A 114 -20.00 -7.43 10.40
N ARG A 115 -20.05 -8.46 9.54
CA ARG A 115 -18.85 -9.13 8.98
C ARG A 115 -18.16 -8.29 7.90
N SER A 116 -18.93 -7.45 7.23
CA SER A 116 -18.49 -6.51 6.19
C SER A 116 -17.85 -5.27 6.78
N GLU A 117 -18.48 -4.73 7.82
CA GLU A 117 -18.00 -3.57 8.57
C GLU A 117 -16.57 -3.80 9.08
N ALA A 118 -16.27 -5.01 9.56
CA ALA A 118 -14.93 -5.38 10.01
C ALA A 118 -13.85 -5.30 8.90
N LEU A 119 -14.22 -5.55 7.63
CA LEU A 119 -13.29 -5.37 6.51
C LEU A 119 -13.10 -3.89 6.17
N GLU A 120 -14.19 -3.13 6.15
CA GLU A 120 -14.17 -1.69 5.91
C GLU A 120 -13.28 -0.96 6.92
N HIS A 121 -13.56 -1.13 8.23
CA HIS A 121 -12.76 -0.55 9.31
C HIS A 121 -11.28 -0.94 9.21
N ARG A 122 -10.99 -2.17 8.78
CA ARG A 122 -9.61 -2.64 8.59
C ARG A 122 -8.93 -1.89 7.44
N LEU A 123 -9.61 -1.71 6.31
CA LEU A 123 -9.10 -0.98 5.15
C LEU A 123 -8.85 0.49 5.52
N GLU A 124 -9.78 1.13 6.23
CA GLU A 124 -9.62 2.52 6.69
C GLU A 124 -8.39 2.70 7.59
N HIS A 125 -8.18 1.81 8.57
CA HIS A 125 -7.01 1.86 9.44
C HIS A 125 -5.70 1.65 8.66
N LEU A 126 -5.69 0.75 7.68
CA LEU A 126 -4.54 0.50 6.82
C LEU A 126 -4.25 1.72 5.93
N ILE A 127 -5.27 2.29 5.30
CA ILE A 127 -5.16 3.50 4.47
C ILE A 127 -4.62 4.66 5.31
N MET A 128 -5.12 4.86 6.52
CA MET A 128 -4.60 5.89 7.43
C MET A 128 -3.10 5.70 7.71
N ARG A 129 -2.65 4.46 7.96
CA ARG A 129 -1.22 4.16 8.16
C ARG A 129 -0.40 4.42 6.90
N LYS A 130 -0.89 4.02 5.73
CA LYS A 130 -0.22 4.31 4.46
C LYS A 130 -0.15 5.80 4.14
N GLN A 131 -1.15 6.59 4.53
CA GLN A 131 -1.09 8.05 4.41
C GLN A 131 0.02 8.63 5.29
N GLN A 132 0.18 8.17 6.54
CA GLN A 132 1.29 8.59 7.40
C GLN A 132 2.66 8.21 6.82
N GLN A 133 2.74 7.07 6.13
CA GLN A 133 3.94 6.66 5.39
C GLN A 133 4.21 7.57 4.19
N LEU A 134 3.18 7.93 3.42
CA LEU A 134 3.29 8.91 2.34
C LEU A 134 3.79 10.26 2.87
N ASP A 135 3.25 10.74 3.98
CA ASP A 135 3.70 11.99 4.63
C ASP A 135 5.18 11.93 5.01
N TYR A 136 5.61 10.82 5.62
CA TYR A 136 7.01 10.60 5.95
C TYR A 136 7.90 10.61 4.71
N LEU A 137 7.51 9.88 3.66
CA LEU A 137 8.27 9.79 2.41
C LEU A 137 8.34 11.15 1.71
N TRP A 138 7.24 11.91 1.73
CA TRP A 138 7.19 13.25 1.19
C TRP A 138 8.21 14.16 1.88
N HIS A 139 8.20 14.21 3.22
CA HIS A 139 9.19 14.95 3.99
C HIS A 139 10.64 14.49 3.71
N ALA A 140 10.86 13.18 3.63
CA ALA A 140 12.19 12.61 3.37
C ALA A 140 12.69 12.86 1.94
N SER A 141 11.78 13.01 0.97
CA SER A 141 12.12 13.23 -0.44
C SER A 141 12.58 14.65 -0.74
N GLY A 142 12.30 15.62 0.15
CA GLY A 142 12.59 17.04 -0.07
C GLY A 142 11.75 17.67 -1.17
N ARG A 143 10.63 17.06 -1.57
CA ARG A 143 9.69 17.63 -2.55
C ARG A 143 8.99 18.86 -1.96
N GLU A 144 8.76 19.86 -2.81
CA GLU A 144 8.00 21.08 -2.45
C GLU A 144 6.52 20.99 -2.86
N GLN A 145 6.20 20.18 -3.87
CA GLN A 145 4.84 20.01 -4.39
C GLN A 145 4.01 19.13 -3.44
N PRO A 146 2.75 19.50 -3.12
CA PRO A 146 1.85 18.68 -2.32
C PRO A 146 1.60 17.29 -2.95
N LEU A 147 1.28 16.30 -2.10
CA LEU A 147 0.97 14.93 -2.55
C LEU A 147 -0.27 14.84 -3.44
N ASP A 148 -1.21 15.78 -3.33
CA ASP A 148 -2.49 15.76 -4.05
C ASP A 148 -2.51 16.67 -5.30
N ASP A 149 -1.38 17.27 -5.67
CA ASP A 149 -1.30 18.15 -6.85
C ASP A 149 -0.99 17.31 -8.10
N ASP A 150 -2.04 16.71 -8.68
CA ASP A 150 -1.97 16.05 -9.98
C ASP A 150 -1.97 17.11 -11.09
N GLY A 151 -0.78 17.68 -11.36
CA GLY A 151 -0.55 18.57 -12.51
C GLY A 151 -0.83 17.91 -13.85
#